data_AF-A0A0B5DYB1-F1
#
_entry.id   AF-A0A0B5DYB1-F1
#
_cell.length_a   1.000
_cell.length_b   1.000
_cell.length_c   1.000
_cell.angle_alpha   90.00
_cell.angle_beta   90.00
_cell.angle_gamma   90.00
#
_symmetry.space_group_name_H-M   'P 1'
#
loop_
_entity.id
_entity.type
_entity.pdbx_description
1 polymer ?
#
loop_
_entity_poly.entity_id
_entity_poly.type
_entity_poly.pdbx_seq_one_letter_code
_entity_poly.pdbx_strand_id
1 'polypeptide(L)' 'MTYNPARQAFEARVIFHEAGERITYPVDLAAPINSDFETLARGLVLRARAMRARNRGDNIAHLKLVAEIAGQSGRLSA' A
#
# COMPACT_ATOMS: atom_id res chain seq x y z
N MET A 1 -6.87 15.00 -5.54
CA MET A 1 -7.43 14.76 -4.19
C MET A 1 -8.84 15.31 -4.21
N THR A 2 -9.79 14.57 -3.66
CA THR A 2 -11.22 14.91 -3.72
C THR A 2 -11.86 14.65 -2.36
N TYR A 3 -12.79 15.48 -1.94
CA TYR A 3 -13.54 15.26 -0.70
C TYR A 3 -14.79 14.41 -0.98
N ASN A 4 -14.99 13.35 -0.19
CA ASN A 4 -16.19 12.53 -0.21
C ASN A 4 -17.07 12.91 0.99
N PRO A 5 -18.17 13.65 0.80
CA PRO A 5 -19.01 14.11 1.91
C PRO A 5 -19.78 12.98 2.60
N ALA A 6 -20.12 11.91 1.88
CA ALA A 6 -20.81 10.76 2.46
C ALA A 6 -19.92 10.00 3.45
N ARG A 7 -18.60 10.03 3.25
CA ARG A 7 -17.61 9.38 4.13
C ARG A 7 -16.87 10.35 5.04
N GLN A 8 -17.11 11.65 4.90
CA GLN A 8 -16.37 12.72 5.58
C GLN A 8 -14.84 12.55 5.47
N ALA A 9 -14.37 12.21 4.27
CA ALA A 9 -12.98 11.84 4.03
C ALA A 9 -12.43 12.42 2.73
N PHE A 10 -11.14 12.72 2.71
CA PHE A 10 -10.41 13.05 1.49
C PHE A 10 -9.88 11.78 0.83
N GLU A 11 -10.16 11.59 -0.45
CA GLU A 11 -9.71 10.47 -1.25
C GLU A 11 -8.64 10.94 -2.25
N ALA A 12 -7.60 10.13 -2.41
CA ALA A 12 -6.51 10.39 -3.34
C ALA A 12 -5.89 9.09 -3.88
N ARG A 13 -5.19 9.23 -5.01
CA ARG A 13 -4.30 8.21 -5.54
C ARG A 13 -2.87 8.69 -5.35
N VAL A 14 -2.10 8.00 -4.50
CA VAL A 14 -0.68 8.29 -4.29
C VAL A 14 0.12 7.40 -5.21
N ILE A 15 1.00 7.99 -6.01
CA ILE A 15 1.84 7.29 -6.98
C ILE A 15 3.28 7.30 -6.46
N PHE A 16 3.87 6.12 -6.28
CA PHE A 16 5.31 5.98 -6.04
C PHE A 16 6.00 5.64 -7.36
N HIS A 17 7.07 6.37 -7.66
CA HIS A 17 7.92 6.16 -8.82
C HIS A 17 9.19 5.44 -8.36
N GLU A 18 9.39 4.18 -8.74
CA GLU A 18 10.50 3.36 -8.25
C GLU A 18 11.03 2.45 -9.35
N ALA A 19 12.34 2.41 -9.56
CA ALA A 19 12.99 1.51 -10.52
C ALA A 19 12.37 1.52 -11.94
N GLY A 20 11.83 2.68 -12.37
CA GLY A 20 11.15 2.83 -13.66
C GLY A 20 9.65 2.46 -13.63
N GLU A 21 9.15 1.91 -12.54
CA GLU A 21 7.75 1.56 -12.34
C GLU A 21 6.96 2.67 -11.64
N ARG A 22 5.64 2.67 -11.87
CA ARG A 22 4.67 3.56 -11.23
C ARG A 22 3.66 2.70 -10.49
N ILE A 23 3.74 2.67 -9.16
CA ILE A 23 2.80 1.92 -8.33
C ILE A 23 1.82 2.90 -7.68
N THR A 24 0.53 2.68 -7.90
CA THR A 24 -0.54 3.56 -7.42
C THR A 24 -1.26 2.94 -6.23
N TYR A 25 -1.40 3.71 -5.16
CA TYR A 25 -2.13 3.34 -3.95
C TYR A 25 -3.33 4.27 -3.76
N PRO A 26 -4.57 3.77 -3.90
CA PRO A 26 -5.75 4.52 -3.51
C PRO A 26 -5.79 4.60 -1.98
N VAL A 27 -5.95 5.82 -1.46
CA VAL A 27 -5.99 6.11 -0.03
C VAL A 27 -7.08 7.12 0.27
N ASP A 28 -7.71 6.96 1.42
CA ASP A 28 -8.63 7.93 2.00
C ASP A 28 -8.05 8.52 3.31
N LEU A 29 -8.57 9.64 3.78
CA LEU A 29 -8.22 10.20 5.08
C LEU A 29 -9.43 10.94 5.64
N ALA A 30 -9.99 10.43 6.74
CA ALA A 30 -11.08 11.10 7.44
C ALA A 30 -10.58 12.44 8.00
N ALA A 31 -11.22 13.53 7.57
CA ALA A 31 -10.89 14.88 8.01
C ALA A 31 -12.00 15.87 7.60
N PRO A 32 -12.20 16.96 8.36
CA PRO A 32 -13.12 18.05 7.98
C PRO A 32 -12.78 18.68 6.62
N ILE A 33 -13.78 19.12 5.85
CA ILE A 33 -13.58 19.71 4.51
C ILE A 33 -12.67 20.96 4.50
N ASN A 34 -12.59 21.68 5.61
CA ASN A 34 -11.75 22.87 5.80
C ASN A 34 -10.35 22.54 6.34
N SER A 35 -9.96 21.26 6.35
CA SER A 35 -8.65 20.84 6.80
C SER A 35 -7.55 21.37 5.89
N ASP A 36 -6.42 21.71 6.50
CA ASP A 36 -5.25 22.22 5.79
C ASP A 36 -4.70 21.20 4.78
N PHE A 37 -4.37 21.68 3.58
CA PHE A 37 -3.90 20.85 2.48
C PHE A 37 -2.60 20.11 2.81
N GLU A 38 -1.64 20.78 3.45
CA GLU A 38 -0.34 20.18 3.74
C GLU A 38 -0.46 19.01 4.73
N THR A 39 -1.30 19.21 5.75
CA THR A 39 -1.64 18.16 6.72
C THR A 39 -2.30 16.96 6.04
N LEU A 40 -3.28 17.21 5.16
CA LEU A 40 -3.96 16.15 4.40
C LEU A 40 -3.02 15.39 3.48
N ALA A 41 -2.19 16.10 2.71
CA ALA A 41 -1.25 15.50 1.78
C ALA A 41 -0.24 14.60 2.51
N ARG A 42 0.32 15.06 3.63
CA ARG A 42 1.22 14.26 4.48
C ARG A 42 0.53 13.01 5.01
N GLY A 43 -0.70 13.14 5.52
CA GLY A 43 -1.47 12.01 6.03
C GLY A 43 -1.76 10.94 4.96
N LEU A 44 -2.18 11.36 3.76
CA LEU A 44 -2.46 10.46 2.64
C LEU A 44 -1.19 9.72 2.18
N VAL A 45 -0.05 10.42 2.10
CA VAL A 45 1.24 9.79 1.78
C VAL A 45 1.66 8.79 2.85
N LEU A 46 1.47 9.11 4.13
CA LEU A 46 1.77 8.17 5.23
C LEU A 46 0.91 6.90 5.15
N ARG A 47 -0.39 7.01 4.88
CA ARG A 47 -1.25 5.84 4.67
C ARG A 47 -0.80 5.02 3.47
N ALA A 48 -0.45 5.67 2.36
CA ALA A 48 0.06 4.99 1.17
C ALA A 48 1.38 4.23 1.44
N ARG A 49 2.28 4.82 2.24
CA ARG A 49 3.52 4.16 2.69
C ARG A 49 3.23 2.94 3.57
N ALA A 50 2.25 3.04 4.47
CA ALA A 50 1.84 1.92 5.32
C ALA A 50 1.26 0.76 4.49
N MET A 51 0.39 1.06 3.51
CA MET A 51 -0.13 0.06 2.57
C MET A 51 1.00 -0.60 1.78
N ARG A 52 1.92 0.19 1.26
CA ARG A 52 3.08 -0.30 0.54
C ARG A 52 3.97 -1.22 1.39
N ALA A 53 4.20 -0.85 2.65
CA ALA A 53 5.00 -1.68 3.56
C ALA A 53 4.35 -3.04 3.82
N ARG A 54 3.01 -3.06 4.00
CA ARG A 54 2.23 -4.30 4.15
C ARG A 54 2.31 -5.18 2.90
N ASN A 55 2.04 -4.63 1.72
CA ASN A 55 2.11 -5.37 0.46
C ASN A 55 3.51 -5.98 0.22
N ARG A 56 4.58 -5.26 0.56
CA ARG A 56 5.94 -5.83 0.50
C ARG A 56 6.15 -6.96 1.49
N GLY A 57 5.63 -6.84 2.72
CA GLY A 57 5.68 -7.90 3.72
C GLY A 57 4.96 -9.17 3.26
N ASP A 58 3.75 -9.02 2.71
CA ASP A 58 2.94 -10.14 2.20
C ASP A 58 3.63 -10.85 1.03
N ASN A 59 4.24 -10.10 0.10
CA ASN A 59 5.01 -10.67 -1.00
C ASN A 59 6.23 -11.48 -0.49
N ILE A 60 6.95 -10.97 0.50
CA ILE A 60 8.10 -11.68 1.10
C ILE A 60 7.63 -12.96 1.80
N ALA A 61 6.52 -12.90 2.54
CA ALA A 61 5.96 -14.07 3.21
C ALA A 61 5.52 -15.14 2.20
N HIS A 62 4.87 -14.73 1.10
CA HIS A 62 4.48 -15.63 0.03
C HIS A 62 5.69 -16.30 -0.65
N LEU A 63 6.74 -15.54 -0.95
CA LEU A 63 7.97 -16.09 -1.56
C LEU A 63 8.68 -17.10 -0.65
N LYS A 64 8.70 -16.87 0.66
CA LYS A 64 9.24 -17.83 1.64
C LYS A 64 8.45 -19.14 1.64
N LEU A 65 7.11 -19.04 1.66
CA LEU A 65 6.23 -20.21 1.60
C LEU A 65 6.49 -21.03 0.32
N VAL A 66 6.57 -20.38 -0.84
CA VAL A 66 6.84 -21.05 -2.12
C VAL A 66 8.19 -21.74 -2.11
N ALA A 67 9.23 -21.10 -1.55
CA ALA A 67 10.56 -21.70 -1.41
C ALA A 67 10.57 -22.92 -0.48
N GLU A 68 9.85 -22.87 0.64
CA GLU A 68 9.71 -23.99 1.57
C GLU A 68 9.01 -25.19 0.91
N ILE A 69 7.91 -24.95 0.20
CA ILE A 69 7.18 -25.99 -0.55
C ILE A 69 8.08 -26.63 -1.61
N ALA A 70 8.79 -25.81 -2.40
CA ALA A 70 9.72 -26.33 -3.41
C ALA A 70 10.85 -27.17 -2.79
N GLY A 71 11.39 -26.75 -1.64
CA GLY A 71 12.41 -27.48 -0.91
C GLY A 71 11.93 -28.81 -0.32
N GLN A 72 10.64 -28.91 0.05
CA GLN A 72 10.04 -30.17 0.52
C GLN A 72 9.80 -31.14 -0.64
N SER A 73 9.29 -30.67 -1.78
CA SER A 73 9.06 -31.49 -2.98
C SER A 73 10.36 -32.09 -3.54
N GLY A 74 11.47 -31.34 -3.48
CA GLY A 74 12.79 -31.83 -3.87
C GLY A 74 13.35 -32.94 -2.98
N ARG A 75 12.88 -33.08 -1.72
CA ARG A 75 13.31 -34.14 -0.79
C ARG A 75 12.55 -35.45 -0.93
N LEU A 76 11.35 -35.44 -1.52
CA LEU A 76 10.53 -36.64 -1.75
C LEU A 76 10.90 -37.41 -3.03
N SER A 77 11.89 -36.92 -3.79
CA SER A 77 12.30 -37.46 -5.09
C SER A 77 13.71 -38.08 -5.08
N ALA A 78 14.33 -38.24 -3.91
CA ALA A 78 15.70 -38.72 -3.74
C ALA A 78 15.75 -40.04 -2.96
#